data_AF-A0A352RVH9-F1
#
_entry.id   AF-A0A352RVH9-F1
#
_cell.length_a   1.000
_cell.length_b   1.000
_cell.length_c   1.000
_cell.angle_alpha   90.00
_cell.angle_beta   90.00
_cell.angle_gamma   90.00
#
_symmetry.space_group_name_H-M   'P 1'
#
loop_
_entity.id
_entity.type
_entity.pdbx_description
1 polymer ?
#
loop_
_entity_poly.entity_id
_entity_poly.type
_entity_poly.pdbx_seq_one_letter_code
_entity_poly.pdbx_strand_id
1 'polypeptide(L)'
;AGGTEITGHFGNPPFQEQELAGNPNARIVLNSYDVLGGPSSATVLYATEKFRSENPKTYRAFVDALAEAAQFATKNPEAAADLYIRVNKAKIDRALLVKILKNPQVQFKVTPQNTFALADFMYRVGAIKHQPKSWQDYFFQDPATAEGS
;
A
#
# COMPACT_ATOMS: atom_id res chain seq x y z
N ALA A 1 1.28 -29.59 -19.70
CA ALA A 1 1.96 -28.32 -19.37
C ALA A 1 3.12 -28.14 -20.32
N GLY A 2 3.22 -26.98 -20.97
CA GLY A 2 4.13 -26.71 -22.10
C GLY A 2 5.49 -26.10 -21.72
N GLY A 3 5.82 -26.04 -20.42
CA GLY A 3 7.13 -25.56 -19.95
C GLY A 3 7.37 -24.05 -20.07
N THR A 4 6.37 -23.26 -20.45
CA THR A 4 6.42 -21.79 -20.57
C THR A 4 5.67 -21.05 -19.47
N GLU A 5 5.15 -21.77 -18.47
CA GLU A 5 4.27 -21.22 -17.43
C GLU A 5 5.08 -20.65 -16.26
N ILE A 6 4.73 -19.43 -15.81
CA ILE A 6 5.22 -18.85 -14.56
C ILE A 6 4.73 -19.73 -13.40
N THR A 7 5.64 -20.25 -12.58
CA THR A 7 5.33 -21.16 -11.46
C THR A 7 5.05 -20.43 -10.15
N GLY A 8 5.28 -19.11 -10.10
CA GLY A 8 4.98 -18.25 -8.96
C GLY A 8 5.21 -16.78 -9.28
N HIS A 9 4.49 -15.89 -8.59
CA HIS A 9 4.63 -14.44 -8.73
C HIS A 9 4.23 -13.74 -7.42
N PHE A 10 4.58 -12.46 -7.30
CA PHE A 10 4.10 -11.60 -6.21
C PHE A 10 2.83 -10.89 -6.66
N GLY A 11 1.74 -11.06 -5.90
CA GLY A 11 0.47 -10.40 -6.12
C GLY A 11 0.14 -9.41 -5.02
N ASN A 12 -0.54 -8.32 -5.38
CA ASN A 12 -1.11 -7.38 -4.42
C ASN A 12 -2.61 -7.61 -4.27
N PRO A 13 -3.21 -7.27 -3.13
CA PRO A 13 -4.66 -7.19 -3.03
C PRO A 13 -5.27 -6.20 -4.04
N PRO A 14 -6.43 -6.50 -4.64
CA PRO A 14 -7.26 -7.69 -4.40
C PRO A 14 -6.91 -8.88 -5.31
N PHE A 15 -5.92 -8.75 -6.19
CA PHE A 15 -5.65 -9.71 -7.26
C PHE A 15 -5.13 -11.05 -6.74
N GLN A 16 -4.30 -11.03 -5.69
CA GLN A 16 -3.84 -12.26 -5.04
C GLN A 16 -5.03 -13.09 -4.53
N GLU A 17 -5.99 -12.45 -3.87
CA GLU A 17 -7.16 -13.14 -3.33
C GLU A 17 -8.12 -13.61 -4.43
N GLN A 18 -8.21 -12.88 -5.54
CA GLN A 18 -8.95 -13.34 -6.72
C GLN A 18 -8.34 -14.62 -7.30
N GLU A 19 -7.01 -14.69 -7.41
CA GLU A 19 -6.32 -15.88 -7.88
C GLU A 19 -6.52 -17.06 -6.93
N LEU A 20 -6.33 -16.85 -5.62
CA LEU A 20 -6.53 -17.89 -4.61
C LEU A 20 -7.99 -18.40 -4.58
N ALA A 21 -8.96 -17.52 -4.85
CA ALA A 21 -10.37 -17.91 -4.95
C ALA A 21 -10.68 -18.66 -6.26
N GLY A 22 -10.01 -18.32 -7.36
CA GLY A 22 -10.27 -18.86 -8.69
C GLY A 22 -9.46 -20.12 -9.05
N ASN A 23 -8.34 -20.37 -8.36
CA ASN A 23 -7.44 -21.48 -8.66
C ASN A 23 -7.20 -22.36 -7.43
N PRO A 24 -7.78 -23.57 -7.35
CA PRO A 24 -7.62 -24.44 -6.18
C PRO A 24 -6.20 -24.97 -5.97
N ASN A 25 -5.31 -24.85 -6.96
CA ASN A 25 -3.92 -25.25 -6.86
C ASN A 25 -3.00 -24.09 -6.41
N ALA A 26 -3.50 -22.85 -6.41
CA ALA A 26 -2.74 -21.70 -5.95
C ALA A 26 -2.61 -21.72 -4.42
N ARG A 27 -1.43 -21.34 -3.93
CA ARG A 27 -1.15 -21.23 -2.50
C ARG A 27 -0.11 -20.14 -2.25
N ILE A 28 -0.18 -19.50 -1.09
CA ILE A 28 0.83 -18.55 -0.64
C ILE A 28 2.09 -19.34 -0.28
N VAL A 29 3.20 -19.02 -0.93
CA VAL A 29 4.53 -19.61 -0.64
C VAL A 29 5.33 -18.72 0.32
N LEU A 30 5.16 -17.40 0.20
CA LEU A 30 5.81 -16.36 1.01
C LEU A 30 4.87 -15.14 1.05
N ASN A 31 4.90 -14.38 2.13
CA ASN A 31 4.21 -13.09 2.22
C ASN A 31 5.16 -11.98 2.67
N SER A 32 4.85 -10.74 2.29
CA SER A 32 5.70 -9.58 2.59
C SER A 32 5.81 -9.26 4.07
N TYR A 33 4.79 -9.58 4.87
CA TYR A 33 4.82 -9.33 6.32
C TYR A 33 5.91 -10.16 7.00
N ASP A 34 6.07 -11.43 6.61
CA ASP A 34 7.13 -12.29 7.14
C ASP A 34 8.53 -11.83 6.68
N VAL A 35 8.65 -11.38 5.42
CA VAL A 35 9.91 -10.89 4.86
C VAL A 35 10.35 -9.58 5.51
N LEU A 36 9.41 -8.68 5.75
CA LEU A 36 9.68 -7.33 6.29
C LEU A 36 9.57 -7.28 7.82
N GLY A 37 9.13 -8.35 8.48
CA GLY A 37 8.98 -8.42 9.93
C GLY A 37 7.76 -7.67 10.47
N GLY A 38 6.74 -7.41 9.64
CA GLY A 38 5.50 -6.73 10.02
C GLY A 38 4.85 -5.95 8.87
N PRO A 39 3.76 -5.21 9.15
CA PRO A 39 3.12 -4.34 8.16
C PRO A 39 4.07 -3.29 7.59
N SER A 40 3.97 -3.05 6.28
CA SER A 40 4.78 -2.06 5.58
C SER A 40 3.93 -1.25 4.59
N SER A 41 4.31 0.00 4.35
CA SER A 41 3.70 0.81 3.29
C SER A 41 4.11 0.28 1.91
N ALA A 42 3.18 -0.34 1.20
CA ALA A 42 3.39 -0.85 -0.17
C ALA A 42 3.30 0.25 -1.24
N THR A 43 2.67 1.39 -0.93
CA THR A 43 2.50 2.52 -1.85
C THR A 43 2.68 3.82 -1.08
N VAL A 44 3.38 4.76 -1.70
CA VAL A 44 3.60 6.12 -1.18
C VAL A 44 3.20 7.13 -2.24
N LEU A 45 2.77 8.30 -1.80
CA LEU A 45 2.57 9.47 -2.67
C LEU A 45 3.77 10.41 -2.48
N TYR A 46 4.17 11.08 -3.55
CA TYR A 46 5.29 12.02 -3.53
C TYR A 46 4.86 13.37 -4.11
N ALA A 47 5.52 14.43 -3.64
CA ALA A 47 5.43 15.77 -4.19
C ALA A 47 6.82 16.42 -4.10
N THR A 48 7.04 17.47 -4.89
CA THR A 48 8.29 18.24 -4.77
C THR A 48 8.23 19.17 -3.56
N GLU A 49 9.39 19.44 -2.96
CA GLU A 49 9.51 20.44 -1.89
C GLU A 49 8.97 21.81 -2.32
N LYS A 50 9.31 22.25 -3.54
CA LYS A 50 8.82 23.50 -4.13
C LYS A 50 7.30 23.57 -4.17
N PHE A 51 6.62 22.50 -4.61
CA PHE A 51 5.15 22.49 -4.65
C PHE A 51 4.56 22.63 -3.25
N ARG A 52 5.10 21.88 -2.27
CA ARG A 52 4.67 21.95 -0.86
C ARG A 52 4.87 23.36 -0.29
N SER A 53 6.04 23.97 -0.52
CA SER A 53 6.36 25.30 0.02
C SER A 53 5.54 26.41 -0.62
N GLU A 54 5.27 26.33 -1.91
CA GLU A 54 4.51 27.36 -2.65
C GLU A 54 3.00 27.19 -2.50
N ASN A 55 2.52 25.98 -2.20
CA ASN A 55 1.09 25.65 -2.12
C ASN A 55 0.72 24.97 -0.78
N PRO A 56 1.09 25.54 0.38
CA PRO A 56 0.95 24.86 1.67
C PRO A 56 -0.51 24.53 2.03
N LYS A 57 -1.46 25.38 1.61
CA LYS A 57 -2.90 25.16 1.83
C LYS A 57 -3.41 23.97 1.02
N THR A 58 -3.07 23.92 -0.27
CA THR A 58 -3.47 22.82 -1.17
C THR A 58 -2.85 21.51 -0.73
N TYR A 59 -1.55 21.54 -0.39
CA TYR A 59 -0.85 20.37 0.13
C TYR A 59 -1.53 19.83 1.40
N ARG A 60 -1.79 20.69 2.39
CA ARG A 60 -2.46 20.29 3.64
C ARG A 60 -3.85 19.72 3.37
N ALA A 61 -4.67 20.40 2.57
CA ALA A 61 -6.02 19.95 2.24
C ALA A 61 -6.01 18.56 1.56
N PHE A 62 -5.03 18.29 0.70
CA PHE A 62 -4.89 16.98 0.06
C PHE A 62 -4.52 15.88 1.06
N VAL A 63 -3.54 16.12 1.94
CA VAL A 63 -3.13 15.15 2.96
C VAL A 63 -4.26 14.87 3.95
N ASP A 64 -4.99 15.90 4.36
CA ASP A 64 -6.14 15.77 5.27
C ASP A 64 -7.28 14.98 4.61
N ALA A 65 -7.58 15.24 3.33
CA ALA A 65 -8.57 14.47 2.57
C ALA A 65 -8.16 13.00 2.38
N LEU A 66 -6.86 12.71 2.23
CA LEU A 66 -6.36 11.34 2.18
C LEU A 66 -6.55 10.62 3.53
N ALA A 67 -6.29 11.31 4.64
CA ALA A 67 -6.53 10.78 5.98
C ALA A 67 -8.02 10.51 6.22
N GLU A 68 -8.90 11.42 5.79
CA GLU A 68 -10.36 11.22 5.84
C GLU A 68 -10.79 10.00 5.02
N ALA A 69 -10.29 9.85 3.79
CA ALA A 69 -10.59 8.71 2.93
C ALA A 69 -10.12 7.38 3.55
N ALA A 70 -8.93 7.35 4.15
CA ALA A 70 -8.40 6.18 4.85
C ALA A 70 -9.27 5.79 6.06
N GLN A 71 -9.69 6.77 6.86
CA GLN A 71 -10.61 6.54 7.97
C GLN A 71 -11.98 6.07 7.50
N PHE A 72 -12.51 6.66 6.42
CA PHE A 72 -13.77 6.24 5.83
C PHE A 72 -13.72 4.78 5.39
N ALA A 73 -12.69 4.38 4.64
CA ALA A 73 -12.54 3.01 4.14
C ALA A 73 -12.40 1.99 5.28
N THR A 74 -11.66 2.35 6.33
CA THR A 74 -11.48 1.51 7.52
C THR A 74 -12.79 1.33 8.29
N LYS A 75 -13.58 2.40 8.46
CA LYS A 75 -14.85 2.36 9.22
C LYS A 75 -16.02 1.79 8.41
N ASN A 76 -15.96 1.85 7.08
CA ASN A 76 -17.08 1.51 6.19
C ASN A 76 -16.62 0.58 5.04
N PRO A 77 -16.12 -0.62 5.32
CA PRO A 77 -15.53 -1.49 4.29
C PRO A 77 -16.54 -1.89 3.20
N GLU A 78 -17.82 -2.05 3.51
CA GLU A 78 -18.87 -2.31 2.51
C GLU A 78 -19.05 -1.14 1.55
N ALA A 79 -19.17 0.07 2.07
CA ALA A 79 -19.33 1.27 1.25
C ALA A 79 -18.06 1.56 0.42
N ALA A 80 -16.89 1.27 0.99
CA ALA A 80 -15.62 1.37 0.27
C ALA A 80 -15.52 0.35 -0.87
N ALA A 81 -15.99 -0.89 -0.69
CA ALA A 81 -16.07 -1.88 -1.76
C ALA A 81 -16.99 -1.41 -2.90
N ASP A 82 -18.17 -0.89 -2.55
CA ASP A 82 -19.12 -0.35 -3.53
C ASP A 82 -18.53 0.81 -4.33
N LEU A 83 -17.85 1.73 -3.64
CA LEU A 83 -17.16 2.85 -4.24
C LEU A 83 -16.06 2.38 -5.20
N TYR A 84 -15.22 1.43 -4.77
CA TYR A 84 -14.14 0.86 -5.56
C TYR A 84 -14.67 0.22 -6.86
N ILE A 85 -15.70 -0.62 -6.76
CA ILE A 85 -16.28 -1.31 -7.92
C ILE A 85 -16.85 -0.29 -8.90
N ARG A 86 -17.62 0.70 -8.40
CA ARG A 86 -18.26 1.72 -9.23
C ARG A 86 -17.24 2.61 -9.95
N VAL A 87 -16.25 3.13 -9.22
CA VAL A 87 -15.28 4.10 -9.77
C VAL A 87 -14.32 3.42 -10.74
N ASN A 88 -13.82 2.24 -10.39
CA ASN A 88 -12.85 1.51 -11.23
C ASN A 88 -13.52 0.64 -12.31
N LYS A 89 -14.86 0.54 -12.32
CA LYS A 89 -15.61 -0.44 -13.13
C LYS A 89 -15.04 -1.86 -12.95
N ALA A 90 -14.67 -2.19 -11.72
CA ALA A 90 -13.93 -3.41 -11.41
C ALA A 90 -14.83 -4.65 -11.57
N LYS A 91 -14.29 -5.68 -12.23
CA LYS A 91 -14.95 -6.99 -12.37
C LYS A 91 -14.49 -7.93 -11.27
N ILE A 92 -14.89 -7.63 -10.03
CA ILE A 92 -14.58 -8.43 -8.84
C ILE A 92 -15.88 -8.77 -8.11
N ASP A 93 -15.93 -9.97 -7.52
CA ASP A 93 -17.02 -10.31 -6.61
C ASP A 93 -17.01 -9.37 -5.39
N ARG A 94 -18.15 -8.76 -5.12
CA ARG A 94 -18.28 -7.77 -4.04
C ARG A 94 -18.00 -8.40 -2.67
N ALA A 95 -18.47 -9.61 -2.42
CA ALA A 95 -18.29 -10.26 -1.13
C ALA A 95 -16.82 -10.58 -0.87
N LEU A 96 -16.09 -11.01 -1.90
CA LEU A 96 -14.64 -11.17 -1.85
C LEU A 96 -13.94 -9.84 -1.52
N LEU A 97 -14.29 -8.75 -2.22
CA LEU A 97 -13.68 -7.45 -1.95
C LEU A 97 -13.93 -6.96 -0.52
N VAL A 98 -15.16 -7.10 -0.01
CA VAL A 98 -15.47 -6.75 1.39
C VAL A 98 -14.66 -7.60 2.37
N LYS A 99 -14.50 -8.90 2.11
CA LYS A 99 -13.66 -9.78 2.93
C LYS A 99 -12.20 -9.32 2.95
N ILE A 100 -11.67 -8.88 1.82
CA ILE A 100 -10.31 -8.30 1.72
C ILE A 100 -10.21 -7.02 2.55
N LEU A 101 -11.15 -6.08 2.38
CA LEU A 101 -11.14 -4.81 3.11
C LEU A 101 -11.32 -4.97 4.64
N LYS A 102 -11.93 -6.08 5.08
CA LYS A 102 -12.06 -6.43 6.51
C LYS A 102 -10.87 -7.23 7.04
N ASN A 103 -9.94 -7.65 6.19
CA ASN A 103 -8.74 -8.36 6.65
C ASN A 103 -7.89 -7.38 7.49
N PRO A 104 -7.52 -7.71 8.75
CA PRO A 104 -6.73 -6.83 9.61
C PRO A 104 -5.32 -6.51 9.05
N GLN A 105 -4.84 -7.30 8.08
CA GLN A 105 -3.59 -7.03 7.37
C GLN A 105 -3.76 -5.91 6.32
N VAL A 106 -4.97 -5.67 5.82
CA VAL A 106 -5.26 -4.57 4.89
C VAL A 106 -5.51 -3.30 5.69
N GLN A 107 -4.56 -2.38 5.68
CA GLN A 107 -4.61 -1.14 6.46
C GLN A 107 -4.59 0.08 5.55
N PHE A 108 -5.58 0.96 5.72
CA PHE A 108 -5.59 2.27 5.08
C PHE A 108 -4.98 3.29 6.04
N LYS A 109 -3.74 3.70 5.78
CA LYS A 109 -2.99 4.64 6.63
C LYS A 109 -2.20 5.63 5.79
N VAL A 110 -2.08 6.85 6.31
CA VAL A 110 -1.23 7.92 5.74
C VAL A 110 0.15 7.91 6.39
N THR A 111 0.22 7.52 7.67
CA THR A 111 1.48 7.37 8.39
C THR A 111 2.30 6.23 7.77
N PRO A 112 3.56 6.48 7.38
CA PRO A 112 4.38 5.46 6.76
C PRO A 112 4.76 4.36 7.76
N GLN A 113 4.83 3.12 7.29
CA GLN A 113 5.13 1.96 8.11
C GLN A 113 6.29 1.16 7.53
N ASN A 114 7.29 0.86 8.37
CA ASN A 114 8.39 -0.06 8.09
C ASN A 114 9.05 0.17 6.70
N THR A 115 9.27 1.43 6.36
CA THR A 115 9.79 1.79 5.03
C THR A 115 11.32 1.76 4.96
N PHE A 116 11.96 1.98 6.11
CA PHE A 116 13.42 2.13 6.17
C PHE A 116 14.17 0.85 5.77
N ALA A 117 13.70 -0.33 6.20
CA ALA A 117 14.34 -1.60 5.90
C ALA A 117 14.42 -1.87 4.39
N LEU A 118 13.34 -1.54 3.66
CA LEU A 118 13.32 -1.64 2.20
C LEU A 118 14.29 -0.62 1.57
N ALA A 119 14.31 0.62 2.08
CA ALA A 119 15.18 1.66 1.55
C ALA A 119 16.68 1.34 1.75
N ASP A 120 17.05 0.79 2.92
CA ASP A 120 18.42 0.30 3.17
C ASP A 120 18.77 -0.88 2.24
N PHE A 121 17.85 -1.84 2.04
CA PHE A 121 18.03 -2.92 1.08
C PHE A 121 18.25 -2.38 -0.34
N MET A 122 17.43 -1.41 -0.79
CA MET A 122 17.56 -0.78 -2.10
C MET A 122 18.93 -0.13 -2.29
N TYR A 123 19.51 0.49 -1.25
CA TYR A 123 20.87 1.01 -1.31
C TYR A 123 21.90 -0.10 -1.43
N ARG A 124 21.80 -1.14 -0.60
CA ARG A 124 22.73 -2.28 -0.60
C ARG A 124 22.82 -3.00 -1.94
N VAL A 125 21.71 -3.07 -2.69
CA VAL A 125 21.67 -3.67 -4.03
C VAL A 125 21.92 -2.66 -5.16
N GLY A 126 22.20 -1.40 -4.84
CA GLY A 126 22.50 -0.34 -5.81
C GLY A 126 21.29 0.22 -6.56
N ALA A 127 20.06 -0.09 -6.14
CA ALA A 127 18.84 0.48 -6.72
C ALA A 127 18.68 1.98 -6.42
N ILE A 128 19.24 2.45 -5.29
CA ILE A 128 19.38 3.87 -4.97
C ILE A 128 20.85 4.22 -4.68
N LYS A 129 21.24 5.45 -5.03
CA LYS A 129 22.64 5.92 -4.90
C LYS A 129 22.96 6.52 -3.54
N HIS A 130 21.96 7.11 -2.89
CA HIS A 130 22.13 7.78 -1.61
C HIS A 130 21.54 6.89 -0.53
N GLN A 131 22.34 6.55 0.48
CA GLN A 131 21.86 5.73 1.59
C GLN A 131 20.99 6.60 2.51
N PRO A 132 19.72 6.26 2.73
CA PRO A 132 18.94 6.87 3.78
C PRO A 132 19.49 6.42 5.15
N LYS A 133 19.46 7.31 6.13
CA LYS A 133 19.77 7.05 7.54
C LYS A 133 18.50 6.90 8.38
N SER A 134 17.38 7.44 7.89
CA SER A 134 16.06 7.32 8.50
C SER A 134 14.98 7.40 7.43
N TRP A 135 13.76 6.95 7.75
CA TRP A 135 12.58 7.22 6.94
C TRP A 135 12.30 8.73 6.77
N GLN A 136 12.76 9.53 7.73
CA GLN A 136 12.63 10.99 7.74
C GLN A 136 13.44 11.66 6.63
N ASP A 137 14.41 10.97 6.03
CA ASP A 137 15.21 11.53 4.93
C ASP A 137 14.42 11.61 3.62
N TYR A 138 13.29 10.90 3.51
CA TYR A 138 12.49 10.82 2.29
C TYR A 138 10.98 11.00 2.50
N PHE A 139 10.54 11.28 3.73
CA PHE A 139 9.18 11.71 4.02
C PHE A 139 9.16 13.15 4.55
N PHE A 140 8.17 13.92 4.09
CA PHE A 140 7.90 15.22 4.70
C PHE A 140 7.48 15.06 6.16
N GLN A 141 8.01 15.92 7.03
CA GLN A 141 7.56 16.02 8.41
C GLN A 141 6.24 16.79 8.46
N ASP A 142 5.15 16.07 8.68
CA ASP A 142 3.79 16.58 8.82
C ASP A 142 3.07 15.81 9.94
N PRO A 143 2.04 16.38 10.59
CA PRO A 143 1.28 15.67 11.63
C PRO A 143 0.77 14.29 11.19
N ALA A 144 0.39 14.13 9.92
CA ALA A 144 -0.10 12.86 9.38
C ALA A 144 0.99 11.78 9.20
N THR A 145 2.25 12.18 9.08
CA THR A 145 3.41 11.30 8.85
C THR A 145 4.33 11.21 10.06
N ALA A 146 4.08 12.00 11.12
CA ALA A 146 4.99 12.20 12.24
C ALA A 146 5.37 10.92 12.99
N GLU A 147 4.44 9.96 13.10
CA GLU A 147 4.63 8.68 13.79
C GLU A 147 5.14 7.56 12.84
N GLY A 148 5.82 7.95 11.77
CA GLY A 148 6.32 7.06 10.74
C GLY A 148 7.40 6.05 11.19
N SER A 149 7.59 5.02 10.37
CA SER A 149 8.69 4.04 10.48
C SER A 149 9.21 3.54 9.12
#